data_AF-A0A0E0J8H4-F1
#
_entry.id   AF-A0A0E0J8H4-F1
#
_cell.length_a   1.000
_cell.length_b   1.000
_cell.length_c   1.000
_cell.angle_alpha   90.00
_cell.angle_beta   90.00
_cell.angle_gamma   90.00
#
_symmetry.space_group_name_H-M   'P 1'
#
loop_
_entity.id
_entity.type
_entity.pdbx_description
1 polymer ?
#
loop_
_entity_poly.entity_id
_entity_poly.type
_entity_poly.pdbx_seq_one_letter_code
_entity_poly.pdbx_strand_id
1 'polypeptide(L)'
;MGYFRCMLRNRVSLYLVLAGGSRGNGDGDEATTPALALGGEGGIVADLISCLEAVLEEKSGELAFPGLRQVFMLNNKDAIVRRAVRSDLAMFLLSGWARAREERMDRYIKSYLDVSWTPVMSRLAAVAAKPATVTVLRRRRDPLATFNSVLENACSAQRCWKVPRPVLRHVLRRTVSEHVMPAYRRCVEEVEQPAAVRTER
;
A
#
# COMPACT_ATOMS: atom_id res chain seq x y z
N MET A 1 -14.28 17.50 0.54
CA MET A 1 -14.53 17.11 -0.88
C MET A 1 -15.31 18.14 -1.70
N GLY A 2 -15.84 19.23 -1.12
CA GLY A 2 -16.50 20.31 -1.89
C GLY A 2 -15.55 21.12 -2.78
N TYR A 3 -14.30 21.32 -2.36
CA TYR A 3 -13.34 22.19 -3.06
C TYR A 3 -12.99 21.75 -4.50
N PHE A 4 -12.74 20.46 -4.77
CA PHE A 4 -12.50 19.98 -6.14
C PHE A 4 -13.75 20.13 -7.03
N ARG A 5 -14.94 19.93 -6.46
CA ARG A 5 -16.20 20.15 -7.18
C ARG A 5 -16.44 21.64 -7.47
N CYS A 6 -16.06 22.53 -6.55
CA CYS A 6 -16.10 23.98 -6.75
C CYS A 6 -15.07 24.48 -7.78
N MET A 7 -13.85 23.94 -7.78
CA MET A 7 -12.86 24.27 -8.82
C MET A 7 -13.33 23.83 -10.21
N LEU A 8 -13.86 22.61 -10.34
CA LEU A 8 -14.41 22.12 -11.60
C LEU A 8 -15.58 22.96 -12.11
N ARG A 9 -16.39 23.54 -11.22
CA ARG A 9 -17.49 24.45 -11.57
C ARG A 9 -16.99 25.77 -12.17
N ASN A 10 -15.75 26.17 -11.89
CA ASN A 10 -15.10 27.38 -12.42
C ASN A 10 -13.94 27.05 -13.39
N ARG A 11 -14.00 25.90 -14.09
CA ARG A 11 -12.91 25.43 -14.97
C ARG A 11 -12.44 26.46 -16.00
N VAL A 12 -13.34 27.29 -16.54
CA VAL A 12 -13.01 28.32 -17.55
C VAL A 12 -12.13 29.42 -16.95
N SER A 13 -12.42 29.86 -15.72
CA SER A 13 -11.59 30.83 -15.00
C SER A 13 -10.22 30.24 -14.62
N LEU A 14 -10.18 28.95 -14.26
CA LEU A 14 -8.92 28.24 -14.04
C LEU A 14 -8.06 28.16 -15.32
N TYR A 15 -8.67 27.90 -16.48
CA TYR A 15 -7.96 27.97 -17.77
C TYR A 15 -7.38 29.35 -18.04
N LEU A 16 -8.14 30.41 -17.80
CA LEU A 16 -7.70 31.78 -18.05
C LEU A 16 -6.56 32.20 -17.12
N VAL A 17 -6.61 31.82 -15.83
CA VAL A 17 -5.53 32.10 -14.87
C VAL A 17 -4.28 31.29 -15.19
N LEU A 18 -4.44 30.01 -15.56
CA LEU A 18 -3.31 29.14 -15.91
C LEU A 18 -2.67 29.50 -17.26
N ALA A 19 -3.48 29.88 -18.25
CA ALA A 19 -2.99 30.33 -19.57
C ALA A 19 -2.42 31.74 -19.52
N GLY A 20 -2.92 32.60 -18.62
CA GLY A 20 -2.44 33.97 -18.42
C GLY A 20 -1.07 34.06 -17.73
N GLY A 21 -0.62 33.02 -17.02
CA GLY A 21 0.67 33.00 -16.34
C GLY A 21 1.87 32.61 -17.21
N SER A 22 1.65 32.24 -18.49
CA SER A 22 2.70 31.71 -19.38
C SER A 22 3.14 32.70 -20.48
N ARG A 23 2.92 34.01 -20.29
CA ARG A 23 3.29 34.99 -21.32
C ARG A 23 3.94 36.26 -20.72
N GLY A 24 5.26 36.35 -20.88
CA GLY A 24 6.14 37.48 -20.54
C GLY A 24 7.12 37.10 -19.41
N ASN A 25 8.44 37.22 -19.52
CA ASN A 25 9.28 38.05 -20.39
C ASN A 25 10.72 37.50 -20.32
N GLY A 26 11.47 37.53 -21.42
CA GLY A 26 12.93 37.37 -21.37
C GLY A 26 13.61 38.70 -21.03
N ASP A 27 14.53 38.71 -20.07
CA ASP A 27 15.92 39.16 -20.22
C ASP A 27 16.70 38.87 -18.91
N GLY A 28 18.02 38.69 -18.99
CA GLY A 28 18.86 38.06 -17.96
C GLY A 28 19.21 38.88 -16.70
N ASP A 29 19.63 38.20 -15.63
CA ASP A 29 21.02 38.21 -15.11
C ASP A 29 21.19 37.21 -13.95
N GLU A 30 22.44 36.76 -13.74
CA GLU A 30 22.86 35.63 -12.89
C GLU A 30 23.02 35.99 -11.39
N ALA A 31 22.42 35.20 -10.48
CA ALA A 31 22.89 35.04 -9.09
C ALA A 31 22.34 33.77 -8.43
N THR A 32 23.22 33.06 -7.73
CA THR A 32 23.14 31.65 -7.31
C THR A 32 22.44 31.42 -5.95
N THR A 33 21.67 30.30 -5.90
CA THR A 33 21.22 29.45 -4.75
C THR A 33 20.03 29.83 -3.84
N PRO A 34 19.31 28.84 -3.25
CA PRO A 34 19.26 27.41 -3.53
C PRO A 34 17.88 26.91 -3.98
N ALA A 35 17.91 25.91 -4.85
CA ALA A 35 16.75 25.16 -5.31
C ALA A 35 15.95 24.59 -4.14
N LEU A 36 14.78 25.18 -3.86
CA LEU A 36 13.63 24.38 -3.47
C LEU A 36 13.26 23.58 -4.71
N ALA A 37 13.88 22.41 -4.85
CA ALA A 37 13.45 21.39 -5.78
C ALA A 37 12.10 20.83 -5.29
N LEU A 38 11.06 21.68 -5.31
CA LEU A 38 9.76 21.25 -5.73
C LEU A 38 9.97 20.77 -7.16
N GLY A 39 10.15 19.47 -7.34
CA GLY A 39 10.11 18.82 -8.65
C GLY A 39 8.74 19.04 -9.27
N GLY A 40 8.50 20.28 -9.73
CA GLY A 40 7.23 20.81 -10.20
C GLY A 40 6.92 20.30 -11.59
N GLU A 41 6.67 18.99 -11.68
CA GLU A 41 6.01 18.38 -12.82
C GLU A 41 4.48 18.55 -12.66
N GLY A 42 3.96 19.74 -12.98
CA GLY A 42 2.52 19.91 -13.24
C GLY A 42 1.91 21.19 -12.69
N GLY A 43 0.99 21.77 -13.45
CA GLY A 43 0.28 23.00 -13.06
C GLY A 43 -0.53 22.85 -11.76
N ILE A 44 -1.12 23.96 -11.30
CA ILE A 44 -1.80 24.16 -10.00
C ILE A 44 -2.65 22.96 -9.52
N VAL A 45 -3.31 22.24 -10.44
CA VAL A 45 -4.09 21.03 -10.12
C VAL A 45 -3.23 19.91 -9.53
N ALA A 46 -2.06 19.64 -10.10
CA ALA A 46 -1.13 18.61 -9.63
C ALA A 46 -0.57 18.98 -8.24
N ASP A 47 -0.23 20.25 -8.04
CA ASP A 47 0.25 20.76 -6.75
C ASP A 47 -0.79 20.58 -5.65
N LEU A 48 -2.04 20.98 -5.94
CA LEU A 48 -3.11 20.82 -4.97
C LEU A 48 -3.37 19.36 -4.61
N ILE A 49 -3.31 18.45 -5.59
CA ILE A 49 -3.44 17.02 -5.30
C ILE A 49 -2.27 16.53 -4.45
N SER A 50 -1.05 17.02 -4.70
CA SER A 50 0.12 16.70 -3.88
C SER A 50 -0.02 17.23 -2.44
N CYS A 51 -0.57 18.44 -2.25
CA CYS A 51 -0.89 18.97 -0.92
C CYS A 51 -1.94 18.11 -0.20
N LEU A 52 -3.00 17.68 -0.91
CA LEU A 52 -3.99 16.76 -0.33
C LEU A 52 -3.33 15.43 0.09
N GLU A 53 -2.45 14.89 -0.74
CA GLU A 53 -1.72 13.66 -0.44
C GLU A 53 -0.81 13.80 0.80
N ALA A 54 -0.15 14.95 0.97
CA ALA A 54 0.65 15.23 2.16
C ALA A 54 -0.20 15.28 3.44
N VAL A 55 -1.36 15.95 3.40
CA VAL A 55 -2.31 15.99 4.53
C VAL A 55 -2.84 14.59 4.86
N LEU A 56 -3.09 13.76 3.85
CA LEU A 56 -3.50 12.38 4.06
C LEU A 56 -2.39 11.54 4.71
N GLU A 57 -1.13 11.74 4.31
CA GLU A 57 0.01 11.07 4.92
C GLU A 57 0.15 11.44 6.40
N GLU A 58 0.05 12.74 6.72
CA GLU A 58 0.04 13.23 8.11
C GLU A 58 -1.09 12.59 8.93
N LYS A 59 -2.32 12.59 8.39
CA LYS A 59 -3.47 11.97 9.04
C LYS A 59 -3.34 10.46 9.19
N SER A 60 -2.66 9.80 8.27
CA SER A 60 -2.39 8.36 8.39
C SER A 60 -1.50 8.07 9.61
N GLY A 61 -0.61 9.00 9.97
CA GLY A 61 0.26 8.90 11.15
C GLY A 61 -0.49 8.77 12.49
N GLU A 62 -1.75 9.24 12.55
CA GLU A 62 -2.61 9.15 13.73
C GLU A 62 -3.22 7.75 13.92
N LEU A 63 -3.19 6.89 12.90
CA LEU A 63 -3.78 5.56 12.98
C LEU A 63 -2.92 4.62 13.82
N ALA A 64 -3.56 3.88 14.72
CA ALA A 64 -2.88 3.01 15.70
C ALA A 64 -2.09 1.85 15.05
N PHE A 65 -2.54 1.33 13.91
CA PHE A 65 -1.93 0.14 13.29
C PHE A 65 -1.18 0.51 12.01
N PRO A 66 0.12 0.18 11.88
CA PRO A 66 0.89 0.45 10.66
C PRO A 66 0.25 -0.14 9.40
N GLY A 67 -0.28 -1.37 9.48
CA GLY A 67 -1.01 -1.98 8.35
C GLY A 67 -2.26 -1.21 7.93
N LEU A 68 -2.97 -0.62 8.91
CA LEU A 68 -4.14 0.21 8.63
C LEU A 68 -3.75 1.53 7.97
N ARG A 69 -2.57 2.09 8.27
CA ARG A 69 -2.02 3.26 7.58
C ARG A 69 -1.86 2.99 6.09
N GLN A 70 -1.26 1.85 5.75
CA GLN A 70 -1.06 1.44 4.36
C GLN A 70 -2.39 1.25 3.61
N VAL A 71 -3.36 0.60 4.25
CA VAL A 71 -4.71 0.43 3.67
C VAL A 71 -5.44 1.77 3.51
N PHE A 72 -5.31 2.67 4.47
CA PHE A 72 -5.86 4.02 4.39
C PHE A 72 -5.26 4.80 3.22
N MET A 73 -3.93 4.79 3.07
CA MET A 73 -3.26 5.47 1.97
C MET A 73 -3.64 4.88 0.62
N LEU A 74 -3.67 3.54 0.50
CA LEU A 74 -4.12 2.85 -0.70
C LEU A 74 -5.55 3.25 -1.12
N ASN A 75 -6.50 3.24 -0.18
CA ASN A 75 -7.89 3.62 -0.43
C ASN A 75 -8.02 5.06 -0.94
N ASN A 76 -7.33 6.00 -0.27
CA ASN A 76 -7.41 7.41 -0.63
C ASN A 76 -6.71 7.70 -1.95
N LYS A 77 -5.54 7.10 -2.20
CA LYS A 77 -4.79 7.25 -3.45
C LYS A 77 -5.60 6.75 -4.65
N ASP A 78 -6.18 5.55 -4.54
CA ASP A 78 -7.06 4.97 -5.57
C ASP A 78 -8.29 5.87 -5.82
N ALA A 79 -8.85 6.47 -4.76
CA ALA A 79 -9.95 7.41 -4.91
C ALA A 79 -9.54 8.72 -5.62
N ILE A 80 -8.36 9.27 -5.31
CA ILE A 80 -7.79 10.46 -5.95
C ILE A 80 -7.57 10.17 -7.43
N VAL A 81 -6.83 9.11 -7.77
CA VAL A 81 -6.52 8.73 -9.15
C VAL A 81 -7.80 8.56 -9.97
N ARG A 82 -8.78 7.80 -9.46
CA ARG A 82 -10.05 7.62 -10.18
C ARG A 82 -10.80 8.91 -10.41
N ARG A 83 -10.82 9.82 -9.44
CA ARG A 83 -11.55 11.10 -9.57
C ARG A 83 -10.83 12.04 -10.52
N ALA A 84 -9.52 12.11 -10.42
CA ALA A 84 -8.68 12.92 -11.30
C ALA A 84 -8.81 12.46 -12.76
N VAL A 85 -8.69 11.16 -13.02
CA VAL A 85 -8.76 10.59 -14.38
C VAL A 85 -10.17 10.63 -14.99
N ARG A 86 -11.24 10.56 -14.17
CA ARG A 86 -12.64 10.58 -14.63
C ARG A 86 -13.27 11.97 -14.72
N SER A 87 -12.49 13.02 -14.51
CA SER A 87 -12.98 14.41 -14.56
C SER A 87 -12.16 15.23 -15.55
N ASP A 88 -12.65 16.44 -15.85
CA ASP A 88 -11.92 17.47 -16.60
C ASP A 88 -10.57 17.83 -15.96
N LEU A 89 -10.22 17.29 -14.79
CA LEU A 89 -8.88 17.44 -14.21
C LEU A 89 -7.81 16.70 -15.02
N ALA A 90 -8.17 15.63 -15.73
CA ALA A 90 -7.21 14.81 -16.49
C ALA A 90 -6.38 15.62 -17.49
N MET A 91 -6.96 16.65 -18.11
CA MET A 91 -6.26 17.50 -19.08
C MET A 91 -5.28 18.51 -18.46
N PHE A 92 -5.32 18.68 -17.14
CA PHE A 92 -4.32 19.48 -16.40
C PHE A 92 -3.19 18.62 -15.82
N LEU A 93 -3.24 17.30 -16.02
CA LEU A 93 -2.28 16.35 -15.48
C LEU A 93 -1.35 15.87 -16.60
N LEU A 94 -0.04 15.95 -16.35
CA LEU A 94 0.96 15.53 -17.32
C LEU A 94 0.91 14.02 -17.60
N SER A 95 1.38 13.62 -18.78
CA SER A 95 1.58 12.22 -19.14
C SER A 95 2.48 11.53 -18.12
N GLY A 96 2.02 10.44 -17.50
CA GLY A 96 2.75 9.71 -16.46
C GLY A 96 2.28 9.98 -15.03
N TRP A 97 1.46 11.02 -14.80
CA TRP A 97 0.94 11.35 -13.46
C TRP A 97 0.17 10.20 -12.80
N ALA A 98 -0.64 9.48 -13.59
CA ALA A 98 -1.41 8.33 -13.12
C ALA A 98 -0.50 7.15 -12.78
N ARG A 99 0.45 6.83 -13.69
CA ARG A 99 1.42 5.75 -13.52
C ARG A 99 2.26 5.92 -12.24
N ALA A 100 2.78 7.12 -12.00
CA ALA A 100 3.55 7.42 -10.78
C ALA A 100 2.74 7.22 -9.48
N ARG A 101 1.40 7.29 -9.56
CA ARG A 101 0.50 7.06 -8.42
C ARG A 101 0.09 5.61 -8.29
N GLU A 102 -0.03 4.88 -9.40
CA GLU A 102 -0.17 3.42 -9.41
C GLU A 102 1.06 2.76 -8.78
N GLU A 103 2.26 3.18 -9.16
CA GLU A 103 3.51 2.69 -8.54
C GLU A 103 3.56 2.96 -7.02
N ARG A 104 3.02 4.12 -6.58
CA ARG A 104 2.85 4.39 -5.14
C ARG A 104 1.84 3.47 -4.48
N MET A 105 0.73 3.15 -5.15
CA MET A 105 -0.25 2.19 -4.64
C MET A 105 0.35 0.79 -4.46
N ASP A 106 1.19 0.35 -5.41
CA ASP A 106 1.90 -0.92 -5.30
C ASP A 106 2.85 -0.94 -4.10
N ARG A 107 3.53 0.17 -3.81
CA ARG A 107 4.35 0.30 -2.59
C ARG A 107 3.52 0.18 -1.32
N TYR A 108 2.32 0.78 -1.26
CA TYR A 108 1.43 0.64 -0.11
C TYR A 108 0.95 -0.81 0.07
N ILE A 109 0.68 -1.55 -1.02
CA ILE A 109 0.31 -2.97 -0.95
C ILE A 109 1.47 -3.81 -0.39
N LYS A 110 2.70 -3.59 -0.89
CA LYS A 110 3.90 -4.28 -0.40
C LYS A 110 4.15 -3.98 1.08
N SER A 111 4.14 -2.70 1.46
CA SER A 111 4.32 -2.31 2.86
C SER A 111 3.23 -2.88 3.76
N TYR A 112 1.97 -2.93 3.31
CA TYR A 112 0.88 -3.59 4.05
C TYR A 112 1.19 -5.05 4.33
N LEU A 113 1.70 -5.80 3.34
CA LEU A 113 2.14 -7.18 3.54
C LEU A 113 3.25 -7.25 4.59
N ASP A 114 4.31 -6.46 4.41
CA ASP A 114 5.47 -6.50 5.27
C ASP A 114 5.10 -6.21 6.72
N VAL A 115 4.33 -5.15 6.99
CA VAL A 115 4.01 -4.77 8.36
C VAL A 115 2.93 -5.63 9.01
N SER A 116 1.99 -6.18 8.23
CA SER A 116 0.82 -6.89 8.77
C SER A 116 0.98 -8.40 8.80
N TRP A 117 1.82 -8.97 7.92
CA TRP A 117 1.92 -10.41 7.71
C TRP A 117 3.29 -10.99 8.06
N THR A 118 4.36 -10.19 8.17
CA THR A 118 5.67 -10.67 8.68
C THR A 118 5.59 -11.41 10.02
N PRO A 119 4.81 -10.95 11.03
CA PRO A 119 4.66 -11.70 12.27
C PRO A 119 4.06 -13.10 12.06
N VAL A 120 3.06 -13.22 11.19
CA VAL A 120 2.44 -14.51 10.83
C VAL A 120 3.47 -15.42 10.14
N MET A 121 4.21 -14.87 9.18
CA MET A 121 5.21 -15.62 8.40
C MET A 121 6.39 -16.08 9.26
N SER A 122 6.85 -15.26 10.20
CA SER A 122 7.92 -15.65 11.12
C SER A 122 7.54 -16.85 12.00
N ARG A 123 6.25 -16.98 12.37
CA ARG A 123 5.78 -18.15 13.12
C ARG A 123 5.75 -19.41 12.28
N LEU A 124 5.36 -19.32 11.00
CA LEU A 124 5.46 -20.44 10.05
C LEU A 124 6.92 -20.89 9.89
N ALA A 125 7.84 -19.96 9.63
CA ALA A 125 9.26 -20.28 9.49
C ALA A 125 9.85 -20.93 10.76
N ALA A 126 9.43 -20.49 11.95
CA ALA A 126 9.86 -21.07 13.21
C ALA A 126 9.30 -22.48 13.48
N VAL A 127 8.20 -22.87 12.84
CA VAL A 127 7.68 -24.24 12.88
C VAL A 127 8.52 -25.13 11.96
N ALA A 128 8.78 -24.67 10.75
CA ALA A 128 9.60 -25.35 9.74
C ALA A 128 11.05 -25.64 10.21
N ALA A 129 11.69 -24.67 10.87
CA ALA A 129 13.11 -24.77 11.24
C ALA A 129 13.44 -25.71 12.42
N LYS A 130 12.46 -26.32 13.09
CA LYS A 130 12.70 -27.10 14.33
C LYS A 130 13.06 -28.56 14.02
N PRO A 131 14.21 -29.08 14.52
CA PRO A 131 14.68 -30.42 14.18
C PRO A 131 13.78 -31.53 14.73
N ALA A 132 13.67 -32.60 13.95
CA ALA A 132 12.82 -33.76 14.20
C ALA A 132 13.07 -34.46 15.56
N THR A 133 14.23 -34.30 16.21
CA THR A 133 14.52 -34.91 17.51
C THR A 133 13.71 -34.32 18.68
N VAL A 134 13.21 -33.09 18.57
CA VAL A 134 12.32 -32.46 19.57
C VAL A 134 10.85 -32.94 19.43
N THR A 135 10.53 -33.67 18.36
CA THR A 135 9.14 -34.05 18.02
C THR A 135 8.53 -35.14 18.91
N VAL A 136 9.34 -35.97 19.57
CA VAL A 136 8.82 -37.05 20.44
C VAL A 136 8.08 -36.48 21.66
N LEU A 137 8.62 -35.44 22.30
CA LEU A 137 7.93 -34.68 23.36
C LEU A 137 6.81 -33.78 22.81
N ARG A 138 6.84 -33.47 21.52
CA ARG A 138 5.90 -32.55 20.86
C ARG A 138 4.64 -33.21 20.32
N ARG A 139 4.54 -34.54 20.24
CA ARG A 139 3.26 -35.23 19.95
C ARG A 139 2.11 -34.84 20.89
N ARG A 140 2.40 -34.19 22.02
CA ARG A 140 1.42 -33.67 22.99
C ARG A 140 1.01 -32.20 22.77
N ARG A 141 1.68 -31.43 21.89
CA ARG A 141 1.43 -29.98 21.69
C ARG A 141 1.28 -29.66 20.20
N ASP A 142 0.15 -29.07 19.82
CA ASP A 142 -0.12 -28.64 18.45
C ASP A 142 1.01 -27.69 17.95
N PRO A 143 1.82 -28.12 16.95
CA PRO A 143 2.94 -27.34 16.44
C PRO A 143 2.50 -26.03 15.79
N LEU A 144 1.25 -25.95 15.33
CA LEU A 144 0.65 -24.79 14.66
C LEU A 144 -0.16 -23.89 15.59
N ALA A 145 -0.38 -24.26 16.85
CA ALA A 145 -1.21 -23.47 17.77
C ALA A 145 -0.76 -21.98 17.89
N THR A 146 0.54 -21.74 17.97
CA THR A 146 1.09 -20.36 18.00
C THR A 146 0.89 -19.63 16.67
N PHE A 147 1.00 -20.33 15.54
CA PHE A 147 0.71 -19.75 14.24
C PHE A 147 -0.77 -19.39 14.12
N ASN A 148 -1.67 -20.31 14.47
CA ASN A 148 -3.12 -20.12 14.41
C ASN A 148 -3.54 -18.91 15.25
N SER A 149 -3.02 -18.79 16.47
CA SER A 149 -3.31 -17.62 17.33
C SER A 149 -2.84 -16.30 16.71
N VAL A 150 -1.63 -16.25 16.13
CA VAL A 150 -1.12 -15.02 15.49
C VAL A 150 -1.90 -14.70 14.20
N LEU A 151 -2.30 -15.72 13.44
CA LEU A 151 -3.15 -15.58 12.26
C LEU A 151 -4.53 -15.03 12.64
N GLU A 152 -5.18 -15.62 13.65
CA GLU A 152 -6.48 -15.17 14.14
C GLU A 152 -6.44 -13.74 14.66
N ASN A 153 -5.39 -13.37 15.39
CA ASN A 153 -5.18 -12.00 15.85
C ASN A 153 -5.04 -11.02 14.67
N ALA A 154 -4.23 -11.38 13.67
CA ALA A 154 -4.07 -10.56 12.46
C ALA A 154 -5.38 -10.42 11.70
N CYS A 155 -6.11 -11.52 11.47
CA CYS A 155 -7.42 -11.50 10.83
C CYS A 155 -8.42 -10.66 11.64
N SER A 156 -8.48 -10.83 12.96
CA SER A 156 -9.40 -10.12 13.83
C SER A 156 -9.17 -8.62 13.83
N ALA A 157 -7.91 -8.19 13.91
CA ALA A 157 -7.56 -6.77 13.79
C ALA A 157 -8.00 -6.20 12.43
N GLN A 158 -7.80 -6.97 11.35
CA GLN A 158 -8.08 -6.54 9.98
C GLN A 158 -9.55 -6.61 9.57
N ARG A 159 -10.41 -7.36 10.28
CA ARG A 159 -11.85 -7.49 9.97
C ARG A 159 -12.59 -6.15 9.90
N CYS A 160 -12.16 -5.19 10.70
CA CYS A 160 -12.78 -3.86 10.76
C CYS A 160 -12.19 -2.87 9.74
N TRP A 161 -11.17 -3.25 8.98
CA TRP A 161 -10.49 -2.35 8.04
C TRP A 161 -11.31 -2.25 6.75
N LYS A 162 -11.91 -1.08 6.54
CA LYS A 162 -12.79 -0.84 5.39
C LYS A 162 -11.97 -0.63 4.11
N VAL A 163 -12.22 -1.45 3.11
CA VAL A 163 -11.73 -1.27 1.73
C VAL A 163 -12.95 -1.21 0.80
N PRO A 164 -13.45 -0.01 0.46
CA PRO A 164 -14.72 0.14 -0.27
C PRO A 164 -14.67 -0.46 -1.68
N ARG A 165 -13.50 -0.43 -2.31
CA ARG A 165 -13.30 -0.84 -3.70
C ARG A 165 -13.17 -2.36 -3.84
N PRO A 166 -14.06 -3.04 -4.60
CA PRO A 166 -13.99 -4.49 -4.79
C PRO A 166 -12.68 -4.95 -5.43
N VAL A 167 -12.17 -4.19 -6.39
CA VAL A 167 -10.89 -4.50 -7.08
C VAL A 167 -9.73 -4.49 -6.08
N LEU A 168 -9.61 -3.45 -5.25
CA LEU A 168 -8.56 -3.39 -4.22
C LEU A 168 -8.71 -4.52 -3.20
N ARG A 169 -9.94 -4.85 -2.77
CA ARG A 169 -10.17 -6.01 -1.90
C ARG A 169 -9.67 -7.31 -2.52
N HIS A 170 -9.93 -7.50 -3.81
CA HIS A 170 -9.49 -8.69 -4.51
C HIS A 170 -7.97 -8.74 -4.62
N VAL A 171 -7.31 -7.63 -4.98
CA VAL A 171 -5.85 -7.52 -5.02
C VAL A 171 -5.24 -7.85 -3.66
N LEU A 172 -5.68 -7.19 -2.58
CA LEU A 172 -5.17 -7.45 -1.23
C LEU A 172 -5.33 -8.91 -0.82
N ARG A 173 -6.51 -9.50 -1.04
CA ARG A 173 -6.76 -10.92 -0.72
C ARG A 173 -5.85 -11.85 -1.51
N ARG A 174 -5.72 -11.62 -2.82
CA ARG A 174 -4.86 -12.41 -3.69
C ARG A 174 -3.41 -12.34 -3.22
N THR A 175 -2.90 -11.12 -3.02
CA THR A 175 -1.52 -10.88 -2.60
C THR A 175 -1.21 -11.49 -1.24
N VAL A 176 -2.16 -11.47 -0.29
CA VAL A 176 -2.03 -12.19 0.98
C VAL A 176 -2.00 -13.72 0.78
N SER A 177 -2.92 -14.27 -0.03
CA SER A 177 -2.95 -15.70 -0.31
C SER A 177 -1.67 -16.19 -0.99
N GLU A 178 -1.17 -15.46 -1.97
CA GLU A 178 0.09 -15.76 -2.66
C GLU A 178 1.30 -15.71 -1.71
N HIS A 179 1.23 -14.87 -0.67
CA HIS A 179 2.30 -14.76 0.32
C HIS A 179 2.25 -15.87 1.38
N VAL A 180 1.07 -16.15 1.95
CA VAL A 180 0.92 -17.05 3.10
C VAL A 180 0.79 -18.53 2.69
N MET A 181 0.07 -18.83 1.60
CA MET A 181 -0.25 -20.21 1.24
C MET A 181 0.97 -21.07 0.92
N PRO A 182 1.99 -20.60 0.19
CA PRO A 182 3.18 -21.42 -0.09
C PRO A 182 3.94 -21.78 1.19
N ALA A 183 4.11 -20.83 2.11
CA ALA A 183 4.79 -21.08 3.38
C ALA A 183 4.00 -22.04 4.27
N TYR A 184 2.68 -21.89 4.30
CA TYR A 184 1.81 -22.79 5.05
C TYR A 184 1.88 -24.23 4.54
N ARG A 185 1.78 -24.45 3.22
CA ARG A 185 1.89 -25.80 2.61
C ARG A 185 3.21 -26.47 2.97
N ARG A 186 4.32 -25.76 2.81
CA ARG A 186 5.65 -26.26 3.19
C ARG A 186 5.73 -26.67 4.67
N CYS A 187 5.15 -25.86 5.56
CA CYS A 187 5.14 -26.19 6.99
C CYS A 187 4.33 -27.46 7.28
N VAL A 188 3.19 -27.66 6.61
CA VAL A 188 2.37 -28.86 6.79
C VAL A 188 3.10 -30.11 6.30
N GLU A 189 3.73 -30.03 5.11
CA GLU A 189 4.53 -31.13 4.56
C GLU A 189 5.67 -31.55 5.51
N GLU A 190 6.40 -30.59 6.09
CA GLU A 190 7.49 -30.86 7.04
C GLU A 190 6.98 -31.45 8.38
N VAL A 191 5.76 -31.10 8.81
CA VAL A 191 5.12 -31.66 10.02
C VAL A 191 4.61 -33.09 9.79
N GLU A 192 4.17 -33.43 8.57
CA GLU A 192 3.68 -34.76 8.20
C GLU A 192 4.80 -35.78 7.90
N GLN A 193 6.01 -35.33 7.55
CA GLN A 193 7.14 -36.18 7.16
C GLN A 193 7.94 -36.99 8.25
N PRO A 194 7.61 -37.10 9.56
CA PRO A 194 8.44 -37.88 10.48
C PRO A 194 8.32 -39.42 10.41
N ALA A 195 7.44 -40.02 9.61
CA ALA A 195 7.09 -41.44 9.76
C ALA A 195 7.64 -42.42 8.70
N ALA A 196 7.99 -41.98 7.48
CA ALA A 196 8.15 -42.92 6.36
C ALA A 196 9.58 -43.16 5.86
N VAL A 197 10.59 -42.38 6.27
CA VAL A 197 11.89 -42.35 5.55
C VAL A 197 13.10 -42.79 6.41
N ARG A 198 12.90 -43.43 7.57
CA ARG A 198 14.04 -43.82 8.44
C ARG A 198 14.21 -45.30 8.80
N THR A 199 13.44 -46.22 8.20
CA THR A 199 13.63 -47.66 8.43
C THR A 199 14.48 -48.38 7.38
N GLU A 200 15.09 -47.69 6.43
CA GLU A 200 16.02 -48.32 5.49
C GLU A 200 17.26 -47.45 5.27
N ARG A 201 18.29 -47.70 6.08
CA ARG A 201 19.71 -47.77 5.68
C ARG A 201 20.57 -48.17 6.86
#